data_AF-K5WXP4-F1
#
_entry.id   AF-K5WXP4-F1
#
_cell.length_a   1.000
_cell.length_b   1.000
_cell.length_c   1.000
_cell.angle_alpha   90.00
_cell.angle_beta   90.00
_cell.angle_gamma   90.00
#
_symmetry.space_group_name_H-M   'P 1'
#
loop_
_entity.id
_entity.type
_entity.pdbx_description
1 polymer ?
#
loop_
_entity_poly.entity_id
_entity_poly.type
_entity_poly.pdbx_seq_one_letter_code
_entity_poly.pdbx_strand_id
1 'polypeptide(L)'
;MTGNICVYCPGGPDSDFDYSTQSYTGYEPTSMRAIRARYDPYEQTRGRVEQLKSLGHNVDKVEFIIMGGTFMSMPEDYRNTFVAQLHNALSGFTGIDVDEAVRYSEQSKSKAIGITIETRPDYCLRPHLSQMLRYGCTRLEIGVQSVYEDVARDTNRGHTVRAVSESFHLAKDAGFKVVAHMMPDLPNVGVERDLEQFKEYFENPAFRSDGLKIYPTLVIRGTGLYELWRTGRYKNYTPNVLVDVVARILALVPPWTRVYRVQRDIPLPLVTSGCENSGNLRELALNRMKDFGAECRDVRFREVGIHEIHHKVRPESVELLRRDYTANGGWETFLSYEDPERDILIGLLRLRKCSDEGTFRPELVRKEDAEGGCSIVRELHVYGTAVPVHGRDPTKFQHQGFGTLLMEEAERIAREEHGSVKIAVISGVGTRDYYRRLGYELDGPYMSKSLL
;
A
#
# COMPACT_ATOMS: atom_id res chain seq x y z
N MET A 1 -16.97 8.28 28.75
CA MET A 1 -15.69 8.27 28.02
C MET A 1 -14.83 7.16 28.61
N THR A 2 -14.94 5.95 28.09
CA THR A 2 -14.03 4.85 28.44
C THR A 2 -12.79 4.99 27.58
N GLY A 3 -11.59 4.96 28.15
CA GLY A 3 -10.31 4.93 27.41
C GLY A 3 -10.09 3.64 26.61
N ASN A 4 -11.10 3.18 25.89
CA ASN A 4 -11.14 1.87 25.24
C ASN A 4 -10.54 1.92 23.84
N ILE A 5 -9.90 0.82 23.47
CA ILE A 5 -9.46 0.47 22.12
C ILE A 5 -10.66 0.53 21.13
N CYS A 6 -10.37 0.75 19.85
CA CYS A 6 -11.34 0.72 18.75
C CYS A 6 -12.30 -0.50 18.84
N VAL A 7 -13.61 -0.27 18.67
CA VAL A 7 -14.68 -1.22 19.03
C VAL A 7 -14.52 -2.62 18.41
N TYR A 8 -14.00 -2.71 17.19
CA TYR A 8 -13.84 -3.96 16.43
C TYR A 8 -12.40 -4.50 16.39
N CYS A 9 -11.43 -3.84 17.05
CA CYS A 9 -10.04 -4.29 17.05
C CYS A 9 -9.83 -5.45 18.04
N PRO A 10 -9.44 -6.66 17.61
CA PRO A 10 -9.06 -7.73 18.52
C PRO A 10 -7.63 -7.54 19.02
N GLY A 11 -7.24 -8.34 20.02
CA GLY A 11 -5.85 -8.46 20.45
C GLY A 11 -5.28 -7.22 21.15
N GLY A 12 -3.97 -7.25 21.32
CA GLY A 12 -3.22 -6.20 22.02
C GLY A 12 -2.99 -6.51 23.51
N PRO A 13 -2.21 -5.65 24.20
CA PRO A 13 -1.78 -5.89 25.58
C PRO A 13 -2.93 -6.06 26.58
N ASP A 14 -4.05 -5.38 26.35
CA ASP A 14 -5.22 -5.38 27.23
C ASP A 14 -6.30 -6.39 26.80
N SER A 15 -5.92 -7.45 26.07
CA SER A 15 -6.85 -8.45 25.53
C SER A 15 -6.60 -9.85 26.08
N ASP A 16 -7.57 -10.75 25.87
CA ASP A 16 -7.47 -12.19 26.21
C ASP A 16 -6.44 -12.96 25.35
N PHE A 17 -5.81 -12.31 24.36
CA PHE A 17 -4.83 -12.94 23.46
C PHE A 17 -3.40 -12.71 23.95
N ASP A 18 -2.81 -13.76 24.54
CA ASP A 18 -1.45 -13.73 25.09
C ASP A 18 -0.39 -13.28 24.07
N TYR A 19 0.39 -12.27 24.47
CA TYR A 19 1.57 -11.76 23.73
C TYR A 19 1.28 -11.39 22.26
N SER A 20 0.04 -10.97 21.99
CA SER A 20 -0.43 -10.54 20.67
C SER A 20 -0.25 -9.03 20.44
N THR A 21 -0.01 -8.64 19.19
CA THR A 21 0.00 -7.23 18.78
C THR A 21 -1.42 -6.70 18.58
N GLN A 22 -1.58 -5.37 18.69
CA GLN A 22 -2.86 -4.72 18.48
C GLN A 22 -3.45 -5.08 17.11
N SER A 23 -4.74 -5.45 17.09
CA SER A 23 -5.49 -5.89 15.89
C SER A 23 -5.14 -7.29 15.37
N TYR A 24 -4.35 -8.09 16.09
CA TYR A 24 -3.97 -9.46 15.75
C TYR A 24 -4.29 -10.43 16.90
N THR A 25 -4.55 -11.69 16.57
CA THR A 25 -4.91 -12.71 17.58
C THR A 25 -3.71 -13.52 18.08
N GLY A 26 -2.56 -13.43 17.41
CA GLY A 26 -1.37 -14.24 17.72
C GLY A 26 -1.33 -15.58 16.97
N TYR A 27 -2.47 -16.03 16.44
CA TYR A 27 -2.61 -17.30 15.72
C TYR A 27 -2.45 -17.17 14.20
N GLU A 28 -2.28 -15.95 13.68
CA GLU A 28 -1.97 -15.76 12.27
C GLU A 28 -0.55 -16.28 11.97
N PRO A 29 -0.27 -16.87 10.80
CA PRO A 29 1.06 -17.38 10.46
C PRO A 29 2.19 -16.36 10.66
N THR A 30 1.93 -15.09 10.39
CA THR A 30 2.90 -14.02 10.60
C THR A 30 3.08 -13.67 12.07
N SER A 31 1.99 -13.57 12.84
CA SER A 31 2.03 -13.32 14.28
C SER A 31 2.77 -14.44 15.03
N MET A 32 2.50 -15.71 14.68
CA MET A 32 3.20 -16.85 15.27
C MET A 32 4.73 -16.80 15.04
N ARG A 33 5.18 -16.36 13.85
CA ARG A 33 6.62 -16.16 13.59
C ARG A 33 7.19 -15.02 14.41
N ALA A 34 6.45 -13.92 14.56
CA ALA A 34 6.86 -12.78 15.36
C ALA A 34 7.02 -13.13 16.84
N ILE A 35 6.03 -13.85 17.41
CA ILE A 35 6.05 -14.35 18.78
C ILE A 35 7.25 -15.28 19.01
N ARG A 36 7.49 -16.24 18.10
CA ARG A 36 8.63 -17.16 18.18
C ARG A 36 9.98 -16.43 18.19
N ALA A 37 10.08 -15.34 17.43
CA ALA A 37 11.26 -14.50 17.36
C ALA A 37 11.30 -13.41 18.46
N ARG A 38 10.33 -13.40 19.39
CA ARG A 38 10.19 -12.37 20.44
C ARG A 38 10.20 -10.94 19.89
N TYR A 39 9.57 -10.76 18.73
CA TYR A 39 9.50 -9.50 17.99
C TYR A 39 10.87 -8.90 17.60
N ASP A 40 11.95 -9.68 17.61
CA ASP A 40 13.26 -9.25 17.12
C ASP A 40 13.22 -9.00 15.59
N PRO A 41 13.50 -7.78 15.12
CA PRO A 41 13.39 -7.44 13.69
C PRO A 41 14.42 -8.16 12.81
N TYR A 42 15.63 -8.42 13.34
CA TYR A 42 16.70 -9.09 12.60
C TYR A 42 16.37 -10.56 12.40
N GLU A 43 15.99 -11.26 13.49
CA GLU A 43 15.66 -12.68 13.47
C GLU A 43 14.40 -12.98 12.65
N GLN A 44 13.37 -12.13 12.75
CA GLN A 44 12.17 -12.27 11.91
C GLN A 44 12.50 -12.15 10.41
N THR A 45 13.32 -11.15 10.06
CA THR A 45 13.70 -10.90 8.67
C THR A 45 14.54 -12.04 8.14
N ARG A 46 15.64 -12.38 8.82
CA ARG A 46 16.56 -13.45 8.43
C ARG A 46 15.81 -14.78 8.29
N GLY A 47 15.04 -15.16 9.31
CA GLY A 47 14.31 -16.42 9.30
C GLY A 47 13.28 -16.51 8.18
N ARG A 48 12.61 -15.39 7.82
CA ARG A 48 11.65 -15.38 6.70
C ARG A 48 12.35 -15.45 5.34
N VAL A 49 13.46 -14.74 5.17
CA VAL A 49 14.25 -14.76 3.93
C VAL A 49 14.83 -16.16 3.69
N GLU A 50 15.42 -16.79 4.72
CA GLU A 50 15.96 -18.15 4.62
C GLU A 50 14.87 -19.18 4.32
N GLN A 51 13.70 -19.07 4.96
CA GLN A 51 12.56 -19.93 4.67
C GLN A 51 12.10 -19.82 3.19
N LEU A 52 12.05 -18.61 2.64
CA LEU A 52 11.67 -18.44 1.23
C LEU A 52 12.73 -19.00 0.28
N LYS A 53 14.02 -18.83 0.60
CA LYS A 53 15.13 -19.44 -0.15
C LYS A 53 15.05 -20.96 -0.14
N SER A 54 14.75 -21.59 0.99
CA SER A 54 14.67 -23.06 1.10
C SER A 54 13.50 -23.66 0.33
N LEU A 55 12.43 -22.88 0.12
CA LEU A 55 11.31 -23.23 -0.77
C LEU A 55 11.61 -22.97 -2.26
N GLY A 56 12.79 -22.45 -2.59
CA GLY A 56 13.20 -22.18 -3.98
C GLY A 56 12.76 -20.82 -4.52
N HIS A 57 12.25 -19.91 -3.69
CA HIS A 57 11.92 -18.55 -4.13
C HIS A 57 13.19 -17.71 -4.29
N ASN A 58 13.23 -16.89 -5.34
CA ASN A 58 14.21 -15.82 -5.47
C ASN A 58 13.89 -14.70 -4.46
N VAL A 59 14.90 -14.23 -3.73
CA VAL A 59 14.79 -13.17 -2.72
C VAL A 59 15.79 -12.03 -2.95
N ASP A 60 16.24 -11.85 -4.20
CA ASP A 60 17.12 -10.75 -4.60
C ASP A 60 16.43 -9.40 -4.46
N LYS A 61 15.09 -9.38 -4.48
CA LYS A 61 14.27 -8.19 -4.28
C LYS A 61 13.28 -8.47 -3.15
N VAL A 62 13.37 -7.69 -2.07
CA VAL A 62 12.55 -7.82 -0.86
C VAL A 62 11.78 -6.53 -0.62
N GLU A 63 10.46 -6.65 -0.48
CA GLU A 63 9.61 -5.59 0.05
C GLU A 63 9.26 -5.89 1.50
N PHE A 64 9.55 -4.95 2.40
CA PHE A 64 9.18 -5.06 3.81
C PHE A 64 7.78 -4.51 4.06
N ILE A 65 7.07 -5.11 5.00
CA ILE A 65 5.79 -4.60 5.52
C ILE A 65 5.85 -4.61 7.04
N ILE A 66 5.87 -3.41 7.64
CA ILE A 66 5.80 -3.20 9.08
C ILE A 66 4.33 -3.09 9.45
N MET A 67 3.81 -4.13 10.11
CA MET A 67 2.39 -4.26 10.46
C MET A 67 2.13 -3.95 11.94
N GLY A 68 0.89 -3.53 12.24
CA GLY A 68 0.43 -3.27 13.62
C GLY A 68 -0.23 -1.90 13.81
N GLY A 69 -0.03 -0.98 12.86
CA GLY A 69 -0.73 0.31 12.80
C GLY A 69 -0.27 1.36 13.81
N THR A 70 0.60 1.01 14.76
CA THR A 70 1.10 1.90 15.83
C THR A 70 2.63 2.04 15.85
N PHE A 71 3.33 1.55 14.83
CA PHE A 71 4.80 1.63 14.78
C PHE A 71 5.28 3.07 14.99
N MET A 72 4.63 4.04 14.36
CA MET A 72 5.01 5.45 14.43
C MET A 72 4.68 6.15 15.75
N SER A 73 3.88 5.53 16.63
CA SER A 73 3.66 6.03 17.99
C SER A 73 4.75 5.59 18.97
N MET A 74 5.65 4.69 18.56
CA MET A 74 6.73 4.20 19.40
C MET A 74 7.87 5.24 19.52
N PRO A 75 8.68 5.19 20.60
CA PRO A 75 9.84 6.06 20.76
C PRO A 75 10.76 6.02 19.53
N GLU A 76 11.34 7.17 19.18
CA GLU A 76 12.18 7.30 17.97
C GLU A 76 13.40 6.37 17.98
N ASP A 77 14.08 6.21 19.12
CA ASP A 77 15.24 5.32 19.24
C ASP A 77 14.89 3.86 18.96
N TYR A 78 13.70 3.43 19.40
CA TYR A 78 13.18 2.10 19.09
C TYR A 78 12.93 1.96 17.59
N ARG A 79 12.25 2.93 16.96
CA ARG A 79 11.94 2.90 15.53
C ARG A 79 13.21 2.89 14.67
N ASN A 80 14.20 3.73 15.02
CA ASN A 80 15.49 3.80 14.34
C ASN A 80 16.22 2.45 14.43
N THR A 81 16.33 1.89 15.64
CA THR A 81 16.99 0.59 15.85
C THR A 81 16.25 -0.53 15.10
N PHE A 82 14.91 -0.53 15.14
CA PHE A 82 14.09 -1.53 14.47
C PHE A 82 14.36 -1.55 12.96
N VAL A 83 14.30 -0.39 12.31
CA VAL A 83 14.54 -0.26 10.87
C VAL A 83 15.98 -0.56 10.51
N ALA A 84 16.95 -0.12 11.31
CA ALA A 84 18.36 -0.46 11.10
C ALA A 84 18.56 -1.99 11.04
N GLN A 85 17.93 -2.73 11.95
CA GLN A 85 18.01 -4.19 11.96
C GLN A 85 17.33 -4.86 10.76
N LEU A 86 16.26 -4.29 10.19
CA LEU A 86 15.68 -4.78 8.94
C LEU A 86 16.68 -4.71 7.78
N HIS A 87 17.37 -3.57 7.66
CA HIS A 87 18.40 -3.36 6.64
C HIS A 87 19.62 -4.26 6.85
N ASN A 88 20.08 -4.38 8.09
CA ASN A 88 21.20 -5.25 8.49
C ASN A 88 20.94 -6.71 8.13
N ALA A 89 19.72 -7.20 8.34
CA ALA A 89 19.37 -8.58 8.02
C ALA A 89 19.49 -8.92 6.53
N LEU A 90 19.42 -7.91 5.63
CA LEU A 90 19.68 -8.09 4.20
C LEU A 90 21.13 -7.80 3.81
N SER A 91 21.76 -6.78 4.40
CA SER A 91 23.10 -6.33 4.01
C SER A 91 24.23 -7.14 4.64
N GLY A 92 23.99 -7.75 5.81
CA GLY A 92 25.02 -8.33 6.67
C GLY A 92 25.83 -7.29 7.44
N PHE A 93 25.48 -6.00 7.36
CA PHE A 93 26.07 -4.95 8.18
C PHE A 93 25.65 -5.11 9.65
N THR A 94 26.50 -4.67 10.57
CA THR A 94 26.24 -4.71 12.02
C THR A 94 26.35 -3.30 12.58
N GLY A 95 25.21 -2.73 12.96
CA GLY A 95 25.12 -1.40 13.55
C GLY A 95 23.71 -1.09 14.01
N ILE A 96 23.55 0.00 14.76
CA ILE A 96 22.23 0.49 15.22
C ILE A 96 21.86 1.84 14.60
N ASP A 97 22.81 2.50 13.93
CA ASP A 97 22.54 3.72 13.19
C ASP A 97 21.78 3.40 11.90
N VAL A 98 20.59 3.99 11.77
CA VAL A 98 19.70 3.72 10.64
C VAL A 98 20.21 4.29 9.32
N ASP A 99 20.95 5.41 9.34
CA ASP A 99 21.47 6.03 8.12
C ASP A 99 22.63 5.22 7.55
N GLU A 100 23.50 4.69 8.41
CA GLU A 100 24.54 3.73 8.02
C GLU A 100 23.91 2.44 7.49
N ALA A 101 22.94 1.86 8.21
CA ALA A 101 22.28 0.63 7.80
C ALA A 101 21.61 0.77 6.42
N VAL A 102 20.91 1.89 6.16
CA VAL A 102 20.33 2.22 4.85
C VAL A 102 21.41 2.31 3.77
N ARG A 103 22.52 3.01 4.04
CA ARG A 103 23.64 3.16 3.09
C ARG A 103 24.26 1.82 2.70
N TYR A 104 24.49 0.93 3.67
CA TYR A 104 25.00 -0.42 3.40
C TYR A 104 23.96 -1.32 2.71
N SER A 105 22.68 -1.16 3.02
CA SER A 105 21.59 -1.92 2.39
C SER A 105 21.49 -1.69 0.89
N GLU A 106 21.81 -0.48 0.44
CA GLU A 106 21.88 -0.15 -0.98
C GLU A 106 22.86 -1.04 -1.76
N GLN A 107 23.94 -1.46 -1.13
CA GLN A 107 24.98 -2.31 -1.71
C GLN A 107 24.70 -3.81 -1.54
N SER A 108 23.64 -4.20 -0.81
CA SER A 108 23.33 -5.61 -0.55
C SER A 108 23.05 -6.40 -1.83
N LYS A 109 23.32 -7.71 -1.81
CA LYS A 109 22.85 -8.65 -2.83
C LYS A 109 21.32 -8.79 -2.82
N SER A 110 20.71 -8.81 -1.63
CA SER A 110 19.26 -8.82 -1.45
C SER A 110 18.77 -7.38 -1.27
N LYS A 111 18.16 -6.83 -2.32
CA LYS A 111 17.77 -5.43 -2.41
C LYS A 111 16.46 -5.17 -1.67
N ALA A 112 16.47 -4.25 -0.71
CA ALA A 112 15.26 -3.68 -0.13
C ALA A 112 14.58 -2.75 -1.15
N ILE A 113 13.63 -3.26 -1.93
CA ILE A 113 12.98 -2.52 -3.02
C ILE A 113 11.86 -1.59 -2.54
N GLY A 114 11.46 -1.71 -1.28
CA GLY A 114 10.49 -0.83 -0.65
C GLY A 114 10.21 -1.26 0.80
N ILE A 115 9.83 -0.29 1.63
CA ILE A 115 9.24 -0.54 2.94
C ILE A 115 7.81 0.02 2.92
N THR A 116 6.88 -0.79 3.41
CA THR A 116 5.50 -0.40 3.71
C THR A 116 5.33 -0.22 5.21
N ILE A 117 4.80 0.92 5.65
CA ILE A 117 4.48 1.17 7.06
C ILE A 117 2.98 1.35 7.22
N GLU A 118 2.36 0.49 8.03
CA GLU A 118 0.98 0.66 8.48
C GLU A 118 0.93 1.68 9.63
N THR A 119 0.02 2.65 9.54
CA THR A 119 -0.10 3.70 10.55
C THR A 119 -1.52 4.25 10.64
N ARG A 120 -1.74 5.10 11.64
CA ARG A 120 -2.94 5.93 11.77
C ARG A 120 -2.71 7.31 11.15
N PRO A 121 -3.75 8.00 10.65
CA PRO A 121 -3.60 9.29 9.99
C PRO A 121 -3.02 10.38 10.91
N ASP A 122 -3.26 10.32 12.23
CA ASP A 122 -2.68 11.23 13.23
C ASP A 122 -1.16 11.04 13.43
N TYR A 123 -0.59 9.94 12.93
CA TYR A 123 0.86 9.71 12.87
C TYR A 123 1.43 9.86 11.44
N CYS A 124 0.77 10.65 10.58
CA CYS A 124 1.21 11.00 9.22
C CYS A 124 1.52 12.50 9.06
N LEU A 125 1.94 13.17 10.13
CA LEU A 125 2.37 14.57 10.11
C LEU A 125 3.75 14.73 9.45
N ARG A 126 4.12 15.97 9.07
CA ARG A 126 5.38 16.30 8.39
C ARG A 126 6.65 15.67 9.02
N PRO A 127 6.83 15.68 10.36
CA PRO A 127 7.99 15.02 10.99
C PRO A 127 7.97 13.51 10.81
N HIS A 128 6.80 12.88 10.96
CA HIS A 128 6.63 11.44 10.80
C HIS A 128 6.92 11.00 9.36
N LEU A 129 6.38 11.71 8.37
CA LEU A 129 6.64 11.44 6.95
C LEU A 129 8.13 11.59 6.61
N SER A 130 8.80 12.59 7.18
CA SER A 130 10.25 12.77 7.00
C SER A 130 11.07 11.62 7.59
N GLN A 131 10.68 11.11 8.75
CA GLN A 131 11.31 9.93 9.35
C GLN A 131 11.07 8.66 8.52
N MET A 132 9.86 8.47 7.99
CA MET A 132 9.56 7.37 7.09
C MET A 132 10.40 7.41 5.81
N LEU A 133 10.61 8.59 5.22
CA LEU A 133 11.51 8.77 4.07
C LEU A 133 12.95 8.38 4.43
N ARG A 134 13.44 8.80 5.60
CA ARG A 134 14.77 8.43 6.13
C ARG A 134 14.92 6.90 6.27
N TYR A 135 13.85 6.21 6.66
CA TYR A 135 13.82 4.75 6.76
C TYR A 135 13.82 4.02 5.40
N GLY A 136 13.66 4.72 4.28
CA GLY A 136 13.48 4.08 2.97
C GLY A 136 12.05 3.55 2.73
N CYS A 137 11.07 4.10 3.46
CA CYS A 137 9.66 3.84 3.23
C CYS A 137 9.22 4.41 1.87
N THR A 138 8.42 3.64 1.14
CA THR A 138 7.88 4.00 -0.19
C THR A 138 6.36 3.94 -0.22
N ARG A 139 5.75 3.18 0.71
CA ARG A 139 4.30 2.97 0.77
C ARG A 139 3.77 3.14 2.19
N LEU A 140 2.68 3.87 2.33
CA LEU A 140 1.94 4.01 3.57
C LEU A 140 0.63 3.27 3.47
N GLU A 141 0.24 2.61 4.55
CA GLU A 141 -1.12 2.09 4.68
C GLU A 141 -1.83 2.74 5.86
N ILE A 142 -3.00 3.31 5.59
CA ILE A 142 -3.75 4.12 6.54
C ILE A 142 -5.10 3.48 6.78
N GLY A 143 -5.40 3.24 8.06
CA GLY A 143 -6.68 2.68 8.48
C GLY A 143 -7.81 3.70 8.45
N VAL A 144 -8.41 3.94 7.28
CA VAL A 144 -9.55 4.85 7.07
C VAL A 144 -10.84 4.24 7.63
N GLN A 145 -11.10 3.00 7.24
CA GLN A 145 -12.22 2.13 7.63
C GLN A 145 -13.59 2.61 7.11
N SER A 146 -13.94 3.88 7.31
CA SER A 146 -15.16 4.50 6.78
C SER A 146 -14.91 5.96 6.39
N VAL A 147 -15.69 6.45 5.42
CA VAL A 147 -15.70 7.88 5.01
C VAL A 147 -16.65 8.73 5.87
N TYR A 148 -17.38 8.12 6.80
CA TYR A 148 -18.37 8.83 7.61
C TYR A 148 -17.85 9.17 9.02
N GLU A 149 -18.04 10.44 9.42
CA GLU A 149 -17.61 10.94 10.74
C GLU A 149 -18.43 10.34 11.91
N ASP A 150 -19.71 10.01 11.70
CA ASP A 150 -20.54 9.33 12.70
C ASP A 150 -19.98 7.94 13.02
N VAL A 151 -19.61 7.17 12.00
CA VAL A 151 -19.01 5.83 12.15
C VAL A 151 -17.67 5.92 12.88
N ALA A 152 -16.80 6.87 12.51
CA ALA A 152 -15.51 7.06 13.17
C ALA A 152 -15.67 7.39 14.67
N ARG A 153 -16.65 8.23 15.01
CA ARG A 153 -16.98 8.57 16.40
C ARG A 153 -17.57 7.39 17.16
N ASP A 154 -18.60 6.74 16.61
CA ASP A 154 -19.38 5.70 17.30
C ASP A 154 -18.56 4.41 17.50
N THR A 155 -17.57 4.16 16.63
CA THR A 155 -16.62 3.03 16.77
C THR A 155 -15.38 3.37 17.59
N ASN A 156 -15.30 4.58 18.15
CA ASN A 156 -14.15 5.09 18.90
C ASN A 156 -12.83 4.94 18.14
N ARG A 157 -12.82 5.32 16.85
CA ARG A 157 -11.71 5.09 15.93
C ARG A 157 -10.42 5.83 16.33
N GLY A 158 -10.57 6.99 16.98
CA GLY A 158 -9.46 7.81 17.48
C GLY A 158 -8.94 8.87 16.51
N HIS A 159 -9.57 9.06 15.36
CA HIS A 159 -9.28 10.15 14.40
C HIS A 159 -10.54 10.53 13.62
N THR A 160 -10.51 11.69 12.97
CA THR A 160 -11.57 12.17 12.06
C THR A 160 -11.32 11.71 10.62
N VAL A 161 -12.34 11.81 9.77
CA VAL A 161 -12.22 11.62 8.32
C VAL A 161 -11.42 12.76 7.70
N ARG A 162 -11.56 13.98 8.23
CA ARG A 162 -10.71 15.12 7.81
C ARG A 162 -9.21 14.81 7.98
N ALA A 163 -8.81 14.28 9.13
CA ALA A 163 -7.40 13.92 9.38
C ALA A 163 -6.88 12.88 8.36
N VAL A 164 -7.73 11.97 7.89
CA VAL A 164 -7.40 11.03 6.81
C VAL A 164 -7.10 11.81 5.52
N SER A 165 -8.00 12.70 5.09
CA SER A 165 -7.81 13.45 3.84
C SER A 165 -6.55 14.33 3.85
N GLU A 166 -6.23 14.94 5.00
CA GLU A 166 -5.01 15.74 5.19
C GLU A 166 -3.75 14.84 5.16
N SER A 167 -3.80 13.67 5.80
CA SER A 167 -2.69 12.71 5.76
C SER A 167 -2.41 12.20 4.36
N PHE A 168 -3.46 11.99 3.55
CA PHE A 168 -3.32 11.57 2.15
C PHE A 168 -2.66 12.65 1.31
N HIS A 169 -3.05 13.91 1.52
CA HIS A 169 -2.45 15.06 0.83
C HIS A 169 -0.95 15.14 1.10
N LEU A 170 -0.56 15.20 2.38
CA LEU A 170 0.85 15.30 2.76
C LEU A 170 1.67 14.09 2.30
N ALA A 171 1.10 12.88 2.39
CA ALA A 171 1.78 11.66 1.95
C ALA A 171 2.01 11.64 0.44
N LYS A 172 0.99 12.00 -0.36
CA LYS A 172 1.10 12.05 -1.82
C LYS A 172 2.08 13.11 -2.30
N ASP A 173 2.08 14.29 -1.67
CA ASP A 173 3.04 15.37 -1.98
C ASP A 173 4.46 15.11 -1.49
N ALA A 174 4.65 14.18 -0.54
CA ALA A 174 5.96 13.61 -0.19
C ALA A 174 6.33 12.39 -1.07
N GLY A 175 5.51 12.06 -2.07
CA GLY A 175 5.77 11.01 -3.04
C GLY A 175 5.23 9.63 -2.70
N PHE A 176 4.84 9.37 -1.44
CA PHE A 176 4.44 8.02 -1.01
C PHE A 176 3.30 7.44 -1.84
N LYS A 177 3.36 6.14 -2.09
CA LYS A 177 2.17 5.36 -2.45
C LYS A 177 1.25 5.23 -1.25
N VAL A 178 -0.03 5.56 -1.40
CA VAL A 178 -1.01 5.54 -0.31
C VAL A 178 -2.00 4.41 -0.53
N VAL A 179 -2.15 3.55 0.48
CA VAL A 179 -3.12 2.46 0.51
C VAL A 179 -4.08 2.67 1.68
N ALA A 180 -5.38 2.58 1.44
CA ALA A 180 -6.37 2.63 2.51
C ALA A 180 -6.79 1.24 2.94
N HIS A 181 -7.07 1.07 4.23
CA HIS A 181 -7.90 -0.03 4.72
C HIS A 181 -9.33 0.50 4.82
N MET A 182 -10.28 -0.22 4.22
CA MET A 182 -11.71 0.10 4.25
C MET A 182 -12.49 -1.12 4.71
N MET A 183 -13.49 -0.91 5.55
CA MET A 183 -14.27 -1.97 6.18
C MET A 183 -15.75 -1.82 5.85
N PRO A 184 -16.33 -2.71 5.03
CA PRO A 184 -17.78 -2.84 4.94
C PRO A 184 -18.36 -3.54 6.16
N ASP A 185 -19.68 -3.47 6.32
CA ASP A 185 -20.45 -4.11 7.41
C ASP A 185 -20.08 -3.55 8.80
N LEU A 186 -19.68 -2.28 8.89
CA LEU A 186 -19.44 -1.65 10.20
C LEU A 186 -20.77 -1.39 10.94
N PRO A 187 -20.75 -1.33 12.30
CA PRO A 187 -21.95 -0.96 13.06
C PRO A 187 -22.58 0.33 12.57
N ASN A 188 -23.92 0.35 12.51
CA ASN A 188 -24.73 1.49 12.03
C ASN A 188 -24.54 1.86 10.55
N VAL A 189 -23.85 1.02 9.76
CA VAL A 189 -23.72 1.17 8.30
C VAL A 189 -24.42 -0.02 7.62
N GLY A 190 -25.51 0.26 6.91
CA GLY A 190 -26.22 -0.75 6.11
C GLY A 190 -25.68 -0.84 4.68
N VAL A 191 -26.17 -1.83 3.92
CA VAL A 191 -25.69 -2.16 2.56
C VAL A 191 -25.66 -0.94 1.63
N GLU A 192 -26.74 -0.15 1.59
CA GLU A 192 -26.82 1.03 0.73
C GLU A 192 -25.77 2.09 1.11
N ARG A 193 -25.55 2.31 2.42
CA ARG A 193 -24.51 3.22 2.92
C ARG A 193 -23.11 2.70 2.62
N ASP A 194 -22.87 1.40 2.67
CA ASP A 194 -21.58 0.83 2.28
C ASP A 194 -21.29 1.09 0.80
N LEU A 195 -22.27 0.86 -0.09
CA LEU A 195 -22.09 1.09 -1.52
C LEU A 195 -21.83 2.57 -1.83
N GLU A 196 -22.57 3.49 -1.19
CA GLU A 196 -22.34 4.92 -1.36
C GLU A 196 -20.99 5.35 -0.77
N GLN A 197 -20.57 4.77 0.36
CA GLN A 197 -19.24 5.00 0.95
C GLN A 197 -18.12 4.68 -0.05
N PHE A 198 -18.19 3.54 -0.75
CA PHE A 198 -17.15 3.18 -1.72
C PHE A 198 -17.23 4.02 -2.99
N LYS A 199 -18.44 4.39 -3.43
CA LYS A 199 -18.61 5.33 -4.54
C LYS A 199 -17.98 6.68 -4.21
N GLU A 200 -18.31 7.27 -3.05
CA GLU A 200 -17.70 8.51 -2.56
C GLU A 200 -16.17 8.36 -2.48
N TYR A 201 -15.67 7.25 -1.94
CA TYR A 201 -14.23 7.01 -1.80
C TYR A 201 -13.46 7.08 -3.14
N PHE A 202 -14.04 6.60 -4.23
CA PHE A 202 -13.40 6.63 -5.55
C PHE A 202 -13.68 7.93 -6.32
N GLU A 203 -14.86 8.52 -6.16
CA GLU A 203 -15.26 9.74 -6.87
C GLU A 203 -14.70 11.01 -6.22
N ASN A 204 -14.66 11.08 -4.89
CA ASN A 204 -14.23 12.26 -4.14
C ASN A 204 -12.69 12.43 -4.20
N PRO A 205 -12.17 13.56 -4.71
CA PRO A 205 -10.73 13.80 -4.80
C PRO A 205 -10.01 13.84 -3.44
N ALA A 206 -10.73 13.96 -2.31
CA ALA A 206 -10.13 13.90 -0.98
C ALA A 206 -9.57 12.51 -0.61
N PHE A 207 -9.92 11.44 -1.35
CA PHE A 207 -9.45 10.07 -1.05
C PHE A 207 -8.59 9.50 -2.19
N ARG A 208 -9.21 8.92 -3.23
CA ARG A 208 -8.57 8.37 -4.43
C ARG A 208 -7.18 7.78 -4.19
N SER A 209 -7.09 6.77 -3.32
CA SER A 209 -5.81 6.11 -3.01
C SER A 209 -5.29 5.26 -4.18
N ASP A 210 -4.01 4.92 -4.13
CA ASP A 210 -3.38 4.04 -5.12
C ASP A 210 -3.72 2.57 -4.90
N GLY A 211 -4.16 2.23 -3.70
CA GLY A 211 -4.58 0.87 -3.37
C GLY A 211 -5.54 0.79 -2.21
N LEU A 212 -6.14 -0.40 -2.11
CA LEU A 212 -7.19 -0.69 -1.14
C LEU A 212 -6.99 -2.08 -0.53
N LYS A 213 -7.24 -2.18 0.78
CA LYS A 213 -7.48 -3.45 1.47
C LYS A 213 -8.92 -3.43 1.97
N ILE A 214 -9.74 -4.34 1.44
CA ILE A 214 -11.15 -4.48 1.82
C ILE A 214 -11.24 -5.54 2.92
N TYR A 215 -11.64 -5.12 4.11
CA TYR A 215 -11.72 -5.96 5.29
C TYR A 215 -13.15 -5.98 5.83
N PRO A 216 -14.00 -6.90 5.38
CA PRO A 216 -15.32 -7.09 5.98
C PRO A 216 -15.22 -7.26 7.49
N THR A 217 -16.16 -6.65 8.20
CA THR A 217 -16.17 -6.61 9.66
C THR A 217 -16.39 -8.01 10.24
N LEU A 218 -15.49 -8.45 11.11
CA LEU A 218 -15.57 -9.74 11.79
C LEU A 218 -15.85 -9.56 13.27
N VAL A 219 -16.72 -10.39 13.82
CA VAL A 219 -16.98 -10.45 15.26
C VAL A 219 -16.01 -11.44 15.88
N ILE A 220 -15.15 -10.94 16.76
CA ILE A 220 -14.12 -11.72 17.45
C ILE A 220 -14.31 -11.54 18.96
N ARG A 221 -14.20 -12.64 19.71
CA ARG A 221 -14.29 -12.63 21.17
C ARG A 221 -13.31 -11.61 21.79
N GLY A 222 -13.73 -10.94 22.86
CA GLY A 222 -12.92 -9.95 23.57
C GLY A 222 -12.97 -8.54 22.95
N THR A 223 -13.71 -8.33 21.86
CA THR A 223 -13.91 -7.00 21.26
C THR A 223 -15.18 -6.33 21.78
N GLY A 224 -15.27 -5.00 21.69
CA GLY A 224 -16.51 -4.27 21.97
C GLY A 224 -17.63 -4.65 21.01
N LEU A 225 -17.28 -4.98 19.75
CA LEU A 225 -18.22 -5.46 18.74
C LEU A 225 -18.88 -6.79 19.13
N TYR A 226 -18.15 -7.69 19.79
CA TYR A 226 -18.69 -8.94 20.30
C TYR A 226 -19.83 -8.71 21.30
N GLU A 227 -19.73 -7.70 22.16
CA GLU A 227 -20.80 -7.35 23.09
C GLU A 227 -22.04 -6.79 22.41
N LEU A 228 -21.88 -6.03 21.31
CA LEU A 228 -23.00 -5.58 20.48
C LEU A 228 -23.69 -6.76 19.80
N TRP A 229 -22.92 -7.72 19.28
CA TRP A 229 -23.44 -8.94 18.68
C TRP A 229 -24.18 -9.80 19.71
N ARG A 230 -23.57 -10.05 20.87
CA ARG A 230 -24.12 -10.87 21.97
C ARG A 230 -25.45 -10.31 22.51
N THR A 231 -25.61 -8.99 22.47
CA THR A 231 -26.84 -8.30 22.92
C THR A 231 -27.87 -8.09 21.80
N GLY A 232 -27.62 -8.59 20.59
CA GLY A 232 -28.52 -8.44 19.45
C GLY A 232 -28.55 -7.03 18.84
N ARG A 233 -27.64 -6.15 19.23
CA ARG A 233 -27.52 -4.75 18.74
C ARG A 233 -26.68 -4.64 17.48
N TYR A 234 -25.98 -5.70 17.08
CA TYR A 234 -25.24 -5.79 15.84
C TYR A 234 -25.42 -7.17 15.23
N LYS A 235 -25.57 -7.23 13.91
CA LYS A 235 -25.62 -8.47 13.15
C LYS A 235 -24.91 -8.24 11.82
N ASN A 236 -23.96 -9.10 11.50
CA ASN A 236 -23.28 -9.08 10.20
C ASN A 236 -24.25 -9.32 9.04
N TYR A 237 -23.81 -8.94 7.85
CA TYR A 237 -24.42 -9.43 6.61
C TYR A 237 -24.43 -10.96 6.53
N THR A 238 -25.42 -11.48 5.83
CA THR A 238 -25.38 -12.88 5.40
C THR A 238 -24.27 -13.06 4.36
N PRO A 239 -23.69 -14.28 4.22
CA PRO A 239 -22.61 -14.52 3.26
C PRO A 239 -22.96 -14.10 1.82
N ASN A 240 -24.19 -14.35 1.36
CA ASN A 240 -24.63 -13.98 0.01
C ASN A 240 -24.68 -12.45 -0.18
N VAL A 241 -25.15 -11.72 0.83
CA VAL A 241 -25.18 -10.25 0.79
C VAL A 241 -23.76 -9.69 0.79
N LEU A 242 -22.86 -10.24 1.62
CA LEU A 242 -21.46 -9.81 1.65
C LEU A 242 -20.77 -10.01 0.29
N VAL A 243 -20.98 -11.18 -0.34
CA VAL A 243 -20.44 -11.45 -1.68
C VAL A 243 -20.97 -10.45 -2.72
N ASP A 244 -22.27 -10.13 -2.70
CA ASP A 244 -22.87 -9.14 -3.60
C ASP A 244 -22.30 -7.72 -3.37
N VAL A 245 -22.17 -7.30 -2.11
CA VAL A 245 -21.59 -6.00 -1.74
C VAL A 245 -20.14 -5.90 -2.24
N VAL A 246 -19.32 -6.91 -1.98
CA VAL A 246 -17.91 -6.91 -2.42
C VAL A 246 -17.80 -6.95 -3.94
N ALA A 247 -18.65 -7.72 -4.63
CA ALA A 247 -18.69 -7.75 -6.10
C ALA A 247 -19.00 -6.36 -6.69
N ARG A 248 -19.98 -5.65 -6.11
CA ARG A 248 -20.31 -4.28 -6.52
C ARG A 248 -19.19 -3.30 -6.22
N ILE A 249 -18.53 -3.42 -5.06
CA ILE A 249 -17.37 -2.58 -4.73
C ILE A 249 -16.24 -2.79 -5.74
N LEU A 250 -15.92 -4.04 -6.09
CA LEU A 250 -14.87 -4.36 -7.07
C LEU A 250 -15.20 -3.80 -8.46
N ALA A 251 -16.47 -3.75 -8.85
CA ALA A 251 -16.92 -3.14 -10.10
C ALA A 251 -16.69 -1.61 -10.15
N LEU A 252 -16.60 -0.94 -9.00
CA LEU A 252 -16.35 0.50 -8.90
C LEU A 252 -14.85 0.86 -8.91
N VAL A 253 -13.95 -0.12 -8.73
CA VAL A 253 -12.52 0.15 -8.56
C VAL A 253 -11.95 0.73 -9.85
N PRO A 254 -11.36 1.95 -9.81
CA PRO A 254 -10.81 2.55 -11.00
C PRO A 254 -9.50 1.86 -11.43
N PRO A 255 -9.11 1.96 -12.72
CA PRO A 255 -7.99 1.21 -13.28
C PRO A 255 -6.61 1.62 -12.75
N TRP A 256 -6.51 2.73 -12.02
CA TRP A 256 -5.29 3.16 -11.35
C TRP A 256 -5.17 2.64 -9.90
N THR A 257 -6.18 1.95 -9.36
CA THR A 257 -6.18 1.45 -7.97
C THR A 257 -5.94 -0.07 -7.92
N ARG A 258 -5.09 -0.52 -6.98
CA ARG A 258 -4.83 -1.95 -6.72
C ARG A 258 -5.58 -2.44 -5.49
N VAL A 259 -6.41 -3.49 -5.61
CA VAL A 259 -6.99 -4.17 -4.44
C VAL A 259 -6.04 -5.27 -3.97
N TYR A 260 -5.34 -5.03 -2.87
CA TYR A 260 -4.35 -5.95 -2.32
C TYR A 260 -4.98 -7.16 -1.65
N ARG A 261 -6.05 -6.94 -0.89
CA ARG A 261 -6.74 -8.00 -0.13
C ARG A 261 -8.24 -7.75 -0.10
N VAL A 262 -8.96 -8.85 -0.11
CA VAL A 262 -10.41 -8.94 0.08
C VAL A 262 -10.58 -10.00 1.16
N GLN A 263 -10.69 -9.56 2.43
CA GLN A 263 -10.57 -10.31 3.70
C GLN A 263 -9.20 -10.25 4.39
N ARG A 264 -9.19 -10.46 5.72
CA ARG A 264 -8.00 -10.54 6.58
C ARG A 264 -7.57 -11.98 6.80
N ASP A 265 -6.30 -12.18 7.15
CA ASP A 265 -5.73 -13.50 7.47
C ASP A 265 -6.05 -13.90 8.92
N ILE A 266 -7.31 -13.88 9.34
CA ILE A 266 -7.73 -14.29 10.69
C ILE A 266 -8.21 -15.74 10.63
N PRO A 267 -7.69 -16.65 11.48
CA PRO A 267 -8.16 -18.03 11.52
C PRO A 267 -9.67 -18.11 11.81
N LEU A 268 -10.42 -18.79 10.93
CA LEU A 268 -11.88 -18.94 11.05
C LEU A 268 -12.36 -19.47 12.41
N PRO A 269 -11.66 -20.40 13.10
CA PRO A 269 -12.08 -20.84 14.44
C PRO A 269 -12.14 -19.74 15.51
N LEU A 270 -11.50 -18.59 15.28
CA LEU A 270 -11.53 -17.43 16.18
C LEU A 270 -12.66 -16.43 15.85
N VAL A 271 -13.28 -16.59 14.68
CA VAL A 271 -14.34 -15.71 14.18
C VAL A 271 -15.69 -16.22 14.67
N THR A 272 -16.40 -15.41 15.44
CA THR A 272 -17.76 -15.74 15.93
C THR A 272 -18.82 -15.50 14.85
N SER A 273 -18.67 -14.44 14.05
CA SER A 273 -19.62 -14.06 12.99
C SER A 273 -18.94 -13.15 11.95
N GLY A 274 -19.47 -13.10 10.71
CA GLY A 274 -19.09 -12.14 9.67
C GLY A 274 -18.43 -12.71 8.41
N CYS A 275 -17.88 -13.93 8.47
CA CYS A 275 -17.38 -14.66 7.29
C CYS A 275 -17.54 -16.16 7.52
N GLU A 276 -18.79 -16.64 7.52
CA GLU A 276 -19.07 -18.07 7.60
C GLU A 276 -18.63 -18.73 6.28
N ASN A 277 -17.61 -19.58 6.34
CA ASN A 277 -17.16 -20.51 5.27
C ASN A 277 -16.45 -19.94 4.04
N SER A 278 -16.10 -18.65 3.98
CA SER A 278 -15.48 -18.05 2.78
C SER A 278 -14.03 -17.63 2.99
N GLY A 279 -13.11 -18.60 2.96
CA GLY A 279 -11.67 -18.32 2.80
C GLY A 279 -11.29 -17.83 1.39
N ASN A 280 -12.25 -17.81 0.46
CA ASN A 280 -12.09 -17.45 -0.95
C ASN A 280 -13.02 -16.31 -1.40
N LEU A 281 -13.31 -15.32 -0.54
CA LEU A 281 -14.26 -14.24 -0.82
C LEU A 281 -13.99 -13.49 -2.14
N ARG A 282 -12.72 -13.27 -2.50
CA ARG A 282 -12.36 -12.63 -3.78
C ARG A 282 -12.87 -13.42 -4.98
N GLU A 283 -12.75 -14.74 -4.96
CA GLU A 283 -13.19 -15.61 -6.06
C GLU A 283 -14.72 -15.59 -6.19
N LEU A 284 -15.42 -15.71 -5.05
CA LEU A 284 -16.87 -15.63 -5.01
C LEU A 284 -17.40 -14.29 -5.54
N ALA A 285 -16.77 -13.18 -5.15
CA ALA A 285 -17.12 -11.86 -5.65
C ALA A 285 -16.87 -11.72 -7.16
N LEU A 286 -15.73 -12.19 -7.67
CA LEU A 286 -15.42 -12.16 -9.11
C LEU A 286 -16.40 -13.00 -9.93
N ASN A 287 -16.83 -14.16 -9.43
CA ASN A 287 -17.85 -14.96 -10.09
C ASN A 287 -19.22 -14.25 -10.06
N ARG A 288 -19.57 -13.66 -8.93
CA ARG A 288 -20.82 -12.89 -8.78
C ARG A 288 -20.90 -11.69 -9.72
N MET A 289 -19.78 -11.04 -10.03
CA MET A 289 -19.72 -9.93 -11.00
C MET A 289 -20.20 -10.34 -12.40
N LYS A 290 -19.96 -11.60 -12.82
CA LYS A 290 -20.36 -12.11 -14.13
C LYS A 290 -21.87 -12.12 -14.30
N ASP A 291 -22.61 -12.40 -13.23
CA ASP A 291 -24.08 -12.49 -13.25
C ASP A 291 -24.75 -11.17 -13.63
N PHE A 292 -24.09 -10.04 -13.39
CA PHE A 292 -24.60 -8.70 -13.75
C PHE A 292 -23.73 -7.99 -14.79
N GLY A 293 -22.88 -8.74 -15.51
CA GLY A 293 -22.11 -8.24 -16.65
C GLY A 293 -21.05 -7.18 -16.30
N ALA A 294 -20.53 -7.19 -15.08
CA ALA A 294 -19.44 -6.29 -14.68
C ALA A 294 -18.08 -6.97 -14.76
N GLU A 295 -17.05 -6.19 -15.05
CA GLU A 295 -15.67 -6.63 -15.11
C GLU A 295 -14.83 -5.93 -14.02
N CYS A 296 -13.90 -6.68 -13.42
CA CYS A 296 -12.99 -6.12 -12.43
C CYS A 296 -11.83 -5.46 -13.15
N ARG A 297 -11.67 -4.14 -12.99
CA ARG A 297 -10.60 -3.39 -13.67
C ARG A 297 -9.48 -2.95 -12.74
N ASP A 298 -9.35 -3.57 -11.56
CA ASP A 298 -8.27 -3.24 -10.64
C ASP A 298 -6.89 -3.63 -11.21
N VAL A 299 -5.85 -2.89 -10.80
CA VAL A 299 -4.47 -3.11 -11.27
C VAL A 299 -4.01 -4.56 -11.06
N ARG A 300 -4.48 -5.23 -10.00
CA ARG A 300 -4.10 -6.61 -9.70
C ARG A 300 -4.74 -7.58 -10.68
N PHE A 301 -6.03 -7.46 -10.97
CA PHE A 301 -6.73 -8.39 -11.85
C PHE A 301 -6.16 -8.35 -13.27
N ARG A 302 -5.81 -7.14 -13.74
CA ARG A 302 -5.31 -6.89 -15.09
C ARG A 302 -3.83 -7.24 -15.29
N GLU A 303 -3.05 -7.50 -14.23
CA GLU A 303 -1.60 -7.69 -14.37
C GLU A 303 -1.27 -8.93 -15.24
N VAL A 304 -0.32 -8.78 -16.17
CA VAL A 304 0.04 -9.85 -17.13
C VAL A 304 0.38 -11.19 -16.48
N GLY A 305 0.99 -11.17 -15.28
CA GLY A 305 1.32 -12.39 -14.54
C GLY A 305 0.08 -13.17 -14.09
N ILE A 306 -0.99 -12.49 -13.69
CA ILE A 306 -2.26 -13.13 -13.31
C ILE A 306 -2.96 -13.67 -14.56
N HIS A 307 -2.99 -12.90 -15.66
CA HIS A 307 -3.58 -13.37 -16.92
C HIS A 307 -2.81 -14.56 -17.51
N GLU A 308 -1.48 -14.58 -17.45
CA GLU A 308 -0.70 -15.72 -17.94
C GLU A 308 -0.95 -16.98 -17.10
N ILE A 309 -1.00 -16.85 -15.77
CA ILE A 309 -1.24 -17.98 -14.85
C ILE A 309 -2.67 -18.52 -14.97
N HIS A 310 -3.68 -17.64 -14.95
CA HIS A 310 -5.09 -18.04 -14.85
C HIS A 310 -5.77 -18.22 -16.21
N HIS A 311 -5.36 -17.47 -17.23
CA HIS A 311 -6.04 -17.42 -18.53
C HIS A 311 -5.14 -17.84 -19.70
N LYS A 312 -3.81 -18.00 -19.49
CA LYS A 312 -2.82 -18.32 -20.52
C LYS A 312 -2.84 -17.35 -21.71
N VAL A 313 -3.27 -16.11 -21.47
CA VAL A 313 -3.34 -15.05 -22.48
C VAL A 313 -2.05 -14.23 -22.45
N ARG A 314 -1.51 -13.92 -23.63
CA ARG A 314 -0.37 -13.01 -23.81
C ARG A 314 -0.86 -11.71 -24.47
N PRO A 315 -0.25 -10.56 -24.16
CA PRO A 315 -0.53 -9.33 -24.89
C PRO A 315 -0.10 -9.46 -26.35
N GLU A 316 -0.88 -8.91 -27.27
CA GLU A 316 -0.59 -8.87 -28.71
C GLU A 316 -0.36 -7.46 -29.24
N SER A 317 -1.20 -6.50 -28.82
CA SER A 317 -1.06 -5.09 -29.17
C SER A 317 -0.83 -4.28 -27.91
N VAL A 318 0.38 -3.76 -27.72
CA VAL A 318 0.76 -3.02 -26.51
C VAL A 318 0.78 -1.52 -26.82
N GLU A 319 -0.03 -0.77 -26.08
CA GLU A 319 -0.18 0.68 -26.23
C GLU A 319 0.17 1.41 -24.93
N LEU A 320 0.71 2.63 -25.08
CA LEU A 320 0.88 3.54 -23.97
C LEU A 320 -0.43 4.28 -23.71
N LEU A 321 -1.02 4.07 -22.54
CA LEU A 321 -2.22 4.74 -22.08
C LEU A 321 -1.92 5.69 -20.93
N ARG A 322 -2.68 6.78 -20.89
CA ARG A 322 -2.60 7.83 -19.88
C ARG A 322 -3.97 8.10 -19.29
N ARG A 323 -4.04 8.20 -17.97
CA ARG A 323 -5.25 8.57 -17.22
C ARG A 323 -4.91 9.64 -16.20
N ASP A 324 -5.50 10.81 -16.34
CA ASP A 324 -5.32 11.91 -15.40
C ASP A 324 -6.49 12.00 -14.43
N TYR A 325 -6.20 12.28 -13.17
CA TYR A 325 -7.21 12.52 -12.15
C TYR A 325 -6.70 13.48 -11.07
N THR A 326 -7.63 14.19 -10.45
CA THR A 326 -7.34 15.03 -9.29
C THR A 326 -7.37 14.19 -8.02
N ALA A 327 -6.39 14.36 -7.14
CA ALA A 327 -6.41 13.76 -5.82
C ALA A 327 -5.66 14.63 -4.81
N ASN A 328 -6.32 14.95 -3.69
CA ASN A 328 -5.78 15.70 -2.56
C ASN A 328 -5.02 16.95 -3.02
N GLY A 329 -5.70 17.87 -3.72
CA GLY A 329 -5.14 19.12 -4.20
C GLY A 329 -4.12 19.03 -5.35
N GLY A 330 -3.73 17.82 -5.79
CA GLY A 330 -2.74 17.64 -6.84
C GLY A 330 -3.27 16.93 -8.08
N TRP A 331 -2.48 17.06 -9.15
CA TRP A 331 -2.69 16.40 -10.43
C TRP A 331 -1.91 15.08 -10.44
N GLU A 332 -2.64 13.97 -10.49
CA GLU A 332 -2.08 12.63 -10.68
C GLU A 332 -2.23 12.20 -12.15
N THR A 333 -1.14 11.66 -12.69
CA THR A 333 -1.08 11.04 -14.02
C THR A 333 -0.69 9.58 -13.84
N PHE A 334 -1.58 8.68 -14.24
CA PHE A 334 -1.33 7.25 -14.31
C PHE A 334 -0.98 6.87 -15.74
N LEU A 335 0.30 6.59 -15.97
CA LEU A 335 0.80 6.06 -17.24
C LEU A 335 0.86 4.54 -17.17
N SER A 336 0.54 3.87 -18.26
CA SER A 336 0.54 2.41 -18.30
C SER A 336 0.77 1.88 -19.70
N TYR A 337 1.57 0.83 -19.82
CA TYR A 337 1.57 0.00 -21.02
C TYR A 337 0.55 -1.13 -20.83
N GLU A 338 -0.46 -1.15 -21.70
CA GLU A 338 -1.60 -2.05 -21.63
C GLU A 338 -1.88 -2.66 -23.01
N ASP A 339 -2.52 -3.83 -23.05
CA ASP A 339 -3.25 -4.35 -24.20
C ASP A 339 -4.72 -3.96 -24.03
N PRO A 340 -5.23 -2.94 -24.75
CA PRO A 340 -6.58 -2.41 -24.53
C PRO A 340 -7.68 -3.40 -24.93
N GLU A 341 -7.42 -4.27 -25.91
CA GLU A 341 -8.40 -5.25 -26.40
C GLU A 341 -8.58 -6.38 -25.39
N ARG A 342 -7.50 -6.77 -24.71
CA ARG A 342 -7.49 -7.90 -23.75
C ARG A 342 -7.55 -7.44 -22.29
N ASP A 343 -7.55 -6.12 -22.07
CA ASP A 343 -7.48 -5.45 -20.77
C ASP A 343 -6.29 -5.90 -19.89
N ILE A 344 -5.12 -6.17 -20.51
CA ILE A 344 -3.91 -6.66 -19.83
C ILE A 344 -2.96 -5.50 -19.53
N LEU A 345 -2.47 -5.42 -18.29
CA LEU A 345 -1.50 -4.42 -17.82
C LEU A 345 -0.09 -5.01 -17.72
N ILE A 346 0.87 -4.37 -18.38
CA ILE A 346 2.27 -4.79 -18.46
C ILE A 346 3.15 -3.96 -17.53
N GLY A 347 2.97 -2.65 -17.51
CA GLY A 347 3.73 -1.75 -16.65
C GLY A 347 2.95 -0.48 -16.36
N LEU A 348 3.27 0.16 -15.23
CA LEU A 348 2.62 1.39 -14.78
C LEU A 348 3.63 2.36 -14.18
N LEU A 349 3.31 3.65 -14.26
CA LEU A 349 3.98 4.74 -13.58
C LEU A 349 2.95 5.70 -13.00
N ARG A 350 3.20 6.18 -11.77
CA ARG A 350 2.41 7.24 -11.11
C ARG A 350 3.24 8.52 -11.06
N LEU A 351 2.81 9.54 -11.79
CA LEU A 351 3.43 10.87 -11.79
C LEU A 351 2.47 11.83 -11.09
N ARG A 352 3.01 12.71 -10.24
CA ARG A 352 2.24 13.76 -9.57
C ARG A 352 2.92 15.11 -9.74
N LYS A 353 2.15 16.15 -10.04
CA LYS A 353 2.60 17.55 -9.91
C LYS A 353 2.55 17.94 -8.44
N CYS A 354 3.70 18.29 -7.85
CA CYS A 354 3.76 18.75 -6.46
C CYS A 354 2.86 19.97 -6.27
N SER A 355 2.05 19.98 -5.20
CA SER A 355 1.15 21.09 -4.88
C SER A 355 1.82 22.09 -3.92
N ASP A 356 1.51 23.37 -4.03
CA ASP A 356 2.11 24.40 -3.17
C ASP A 356 1.68 24.25 -1.69
N GLU A 357 0.48 23.72 -1.45
CA GLU A 357 -0.10 23.61 -0.10
C GLU A 357 0.45 22.42 0.70
N GLY A 358 0.58 21.25 0.05
CA GLY A 358 0.95 20.01 0.73
C GLY A 358 2.44 19.67 0.64
N THR A 359 3.18 20.22 -0.32
CA THR A 359 4.62 19.96 -0.48
C THR A 359 5.43 20.73 0.56
N PHE A 360 6.03 19.99 1.50
CA PHE A 360 6.84 20.56 2.58
C PHE A 360 8.31 20.15 2.57
N ARG A 361 8.68 19.18 1.70
CA ARG A 361 10.04 18.64 1.64
C ARG A 361 10.96 19.62 0.91
N PRO A 362 12.10 20.03 1.49
CA PRO A 362 12.96 21.05 0.90
C PRO A 362 13.48 20.68 -0.49
N GLU A 363 13.59 19.38 -0.77
CA GLU A 363 13.97 18.87 -2.08
C GLU A 363 12.86 19.07 -3.13
N LEU A 364 11.59 19.14 -2.74
CA LEU A 364 10.45 19.20 -3.68
C LEU A 364 9.82 20.59 -3.76
N VAL A 365 10.02 21.43 -2.74
CA VAL A 365 9.50 22.80 -2.69
C VAL A 365 10.08 23.62 -3.84
N ARG A 366 9.21 24.37 -4.51
CA ARG A 366 9.62 25.34 -5.52
C ARG A 366 10.51 26.41 -4.88
N LYS A 367 11.72 26.58 -5.39
CA LYS A 367 12.62 27.67 -4.98
C LYS A 367 12.10 28.99 -5.53
N GLU A 368 12.22 30.07 -4.77
CA GLU A 368 11.74 31.41 -5.17
C GLU A 368 12.37 31.86 -6.50
N ASP A 369 13.65 31.54 -6.71
CA ASP A 369 14.40 31.88 -7.93
C ASP A 369 14.18 30.89 -9.10
N ALA A 370 13.35 29.85 -8.93
CA ALA A 370 13.14 28.84 -9.96
C ALA A 370 11.94 29.17 -10.88
N GLU A 371 12.19 29.11 -12.18
CA GLU A 371 11.21 29.33 -13.24
C GLU A 371 10.08 28.26 -13.28
N GLY A 372 10.24 27.13 -12.56
CA GLY A 372 9.22 26.09 -12.48
C GLY A 372 9.30 25.24 -11.20
N GLY A 373 8.30 24.39 -11.02
CA GLY A 373 8.16 23.52 -9.84
C GLY A 373 8.87 22.18 -9.97
N CYS A 374 8.49 21.24 -9.10
CA CYS A 374 8.92 19.85 -9.15
C CYS A 374 7.74 18.94 -9.47
N SER A 375 7.99 17.89 -10.25
CA SER A 375 7.08 16.74 -10.35
C SER A 375 7.71 15.52 -9.68
N ILE A 376 6.89 14.60 -9.19
CA ILE A 376 7.37 13.42 -8.47
C ILE A 376 6.78 12.14 -9.06
N VAL A 377 7.65 11.19 -9.39
CA VAL A 377 7.29 9.81 -9.69
C VAL A 377 7.13 9.06 -8.37
N ARG A 378 5.91 8.62 -8.11
CA ARG A 378 5.47 7.97 -6.87
C ARG A 378 5.60 6.45 -6.91
N GLU A 379 5.55 5.88 -8.12
CA GLU A 379 5.72 4.46 -8.36
C GLU A 379 6.12 4.23 -9.81
N LEU A 380 7.08 3.34 -10.04
CA LEU A 380 7.32 2.68 -11.32
C LEU A 380 7.26 1.18 -11.09
N HIS A 381 6.40 0.47 -11.81
CA HIS A 381 6.27 -0.97 -11.68
C HIS A 381 6.09 -1.62 -13.05
N VAL A 382 6.98 -2.54 -13.41
CA VAL A 382 6.89 -3.33 -14.63
C VAL A 382 6.69 -4.79 -14.24
N TYR A 383 5.56 -5.36 -14.64
CA TYR A 383 5.20 -6.75 -14.38
C TYR A 383 5.97 -7.69 -15.33
N GLY A 384 6.27 -8.88 -14.82
CA GLY A 384 6.99 -9.94 -15.51
C GLY A 384 7.45 -10.98 -14.51
N THR A 385 7.90 -12.15 -14.97
CA THR A 385 8.49 -13.14 -14.07
C THR A 385 9.70 -12.52 -13.38
N ALA A 386 9.73 -12.50 -12.04
CA ALA A 386 10.85 -11.93 -11.28
C ALA A 386 12.18 -12.53 -11.75
N VAL A 387 12.96 -11.75 -12.47
CA VAL A 387 14.27 -12.17 -12.96
C VAL A 387 15.32 -11.78 -11.92
N PRO A 388 16.27 -12.68 -11.59
CA PRO A 388 17.44 -12.32 -10.79
C PRO A 388 18.09 -11.04 -11.35
N VAL A 389 18.67 -10.19 -10.50
CA VAL A 389 19.30 -8.91 -10.90
C VAL A 389 20.37 -9.10 -12.00
N HIS A 390 20.93 -10.31 -12.11
CA HIS A 390 21.97 -10.68 -13.08
C HIS A 390 21.48 -11.54 -14.26
N GLY A 391 20.20 -11.89 -14.32
CA GLY A 391 19.62 -12.61 -15.46
C GLY A 391 19.07 -11.60 -16.47
N ARG A 392 19.54 -11.63 -17.72
CA ARG A 392 18.85 -11.00 -18.84
C ARG A 392 18.14 -12.10 -19.61
N ASP A 393 16.82 -12.14 -19.51
CA ASP A 393 16.00 -13.00 -20.35
C ASP A 393 15.17 -12.11 -21.29
N PRO A 394 15.51 -12.03 -22.59
CA PRO A 394 14.82 -11.19 -23.56
C PRO A 394 13.36 -11.61 -23.80
N THR A 395 12.94 -12.79 -23.33
CA THR A 395 11.54 -13.24 -23.42
C THR A 395 10.64 -12.68 -22.33
N LYS A 396 11.20 -12.01 -21.30
CA LYS A 396 10.45 -11.50 -20.15
C LYS A 396 10.22 -9.99 -20.25
N PHE A 397 8.97 -9.57 -20.02
CA PHE A 397 8.50 -8.17 -20.14
C PHE A 397 9.32 -7.15 -19.35
N GLN A 398 9.90 -7.52 -18.20
CA GLN A 398 10.73 -6.62 -17.39
C GLN A 398 12.01 -6.11 -18.12
N HIS A 399 12.43 -6.75 -19.21
CA HIS A 399 13.60 -6.36 -20.02
C HIS A 399 13.27 -5.72 -21.37
N GLN A 400 11.99 -5.52 -21.70
CA GLN A 400 11.58 -4.90 -22.97
C GLN A 400 11.65 -3.37 -22.98
N GLY A 401 12.27 -2.75 -21.97
CA GLY A 401 12.49 -1.30 -21.93
C GLY A 401 11.28 -0.48 -21.48
N PHE A 402 10.12 -1.10 -21.18
CA PHE A 402 8.92 -0.38 -20.73
C PHE A 402 9.16 0.55 -19.55
N GLY A 403 10.03 0.17 -18.61
CA GLY A 403 10.37 1.04 -17.47
C GLY A 403 11.05 2.34 -17.91
N THR A 404 11.99 2.26 -18.85
CA THR A 404 12.67 3.43 -19.42
C THR A 404 11.69 4.28 -20.22
N LEU A 405 10.86 3.67 -21.07
CA LEU A 405 9.86 4.38 -21.88
C LEU A 405 8.83 5.12 -21.01
N LEU A 406 8.38 4.52 -19.89
CA LEU A 406 7.50 5.18 -18.93
C LEU A 406 8.17 6.39 -18.28
N MET A 407 9.45 6.27 -17.92
CA MET A 407 10.22 7.37 -17.34
C MET A 407 10.43 8.51 -18.34
N GLU A 408 10.74 8.20 -19.61
CA GLU A 408 10.88 9.21 -20.67
C GLU A 408 9.58 10.00 -20.88
N GLU A 409 8.43 9.32 -20.93
CA GLU A 409 7.14 10.01 -21.04
C GLU A 409 6.82 10.83 -19.78
N ALA A 410 7.16 10.32 -18.58
CA ALA A 410 6.97 11.06 -17.34
C ALA A 410 7.83 12.34 -17.29
N GLU A 411 9.08 12.27 -17.76
CA GLU A 411 9.97 13.43 -17.91
C GLU A 411 9.39 14.45 -18.91
N ARG A 412 8.87 13.98 -20.05
CA ARG A 412 8.21 14.82 -21.06
C ARG A 412 7.01 15.57 -20.48
N ILE A 413 6.07 14.85 -19.84
CA ILE A 413 4.88 15.44 -19.20
C ILE A 413 5.27 16.43 -18.10
N ALA A 414 6.23 16.06 -17.25
CA ALA A 414 6.70 16.94 -16.19
C ALA A 414 7.28 18.26 -16.74
N ARG A 415 8.05 18.21 -17.82
CA ARG A 415 8.65 19.39 -18.44
C ARG A 415 7.62 20.24 -19.19
N GLU A 416 6.88 19.61 -20.11
CA GLU A 416 6.07 20.32 -21.10
C GLU A 416 4.69 20.71 -20.58
N GLU A 417 4.09 19.88 -19.72
CA GLU A 417 2.71 20.08 -19.27
C GLU A 417 2.63 20.55 -17.82
N HIS A 418 3.47 20.00 -16.93
CA HIS A 418 3.52 20.48 -15.54
C HIS A 418 4.33 21.77 -15.40
N GLY A 419 5.19 22.11 -16.38
CA GLY A 419 6.14 23.22 -16.29
C GLY A 419 7.17 23.04 -15.17
N SER A 420 7.55 21.79 -14.89
CA SER A 420 8.53 21.46 -13.86
C SER A 420 9.95 21.55 -14.41
N VAL A 421 10.86 22.09 -13.61
CA VAL A 421 12.30 22.14 -13.92
C VAL A 421 13.06 20.97 -13.30
N LYS A 422 12.40 20.21 -12.42
CA LYS A 422 12.95 19.05 -11.74
C LYS A 422 11.92 17.93 -11.67
N ILE A 423 12.40 16.70 -11.81
CA ILE A 423 11.64 15.48 -11.51
C ILE A 423 12.34 14.71 -10.40
N ALA A 424 11.57 14.24 -9.43
CA ALA A 424 12.04 13.42 -8.31
C ALA A 424 11.38 12.04 -8.35
N VAL A 425 12.03 11.05 -7.74
CA VAL A 425 11.51 9.69 -7.60
C VAL A 425 11.67 9.22 -6.17
N ILE A 426 10.58 8.71 -5.58
CA ILE A 426 10.63 8.01 -4.29
C ILE A 426 11.11 6.55 -4.48
N SER A 427 12.41 6.39 -4.73
CA SER A 427 12.99 5.07 -4.95
C SER A 427 13.16 4.30 -3.64
N GLY A 428 12.83 3.00 -3.65
CA GLY A 428 13.34 2.09 -2.64
C GLY A 428 14.87 2.09 -2.63
N VAL A 429 15.47 1.86 -1.46
CA VAL A 429 16.93 1.93 -1.27
C VAL A 429 17.66 1.00 -2.24
N GLY A 430 17.17 -0.23 -2.39
CA GLY A 430 17.75 -1.23 -3.27
C GLY A 430 17.50 -1.01 -4.77
N THR A 431 16.74 0.02 -5.17
CA THR A 431 16.45 0.33 -6.58
C THR A 431 17.13 1.62 -7.08
N ARG A 432 17.85 2.35 -6.23
CA ARG A 432 18.48 3.63 -6.59
C ARG A 432 19.43 3.53 -7.80
N ASP A 433 20.19 2.44 -7.90
CA ASP A 433 21.09 2.18 -9.05
C ASP A 433 20.37 2.08 -10.39
N TYR A 434 19.08 1.69 -10.40
CA TYR A 434 18.28 1.70 -11.63
C TYR A 434 18.13 3.13 -12.15
N TYR A 435 17.78 4.07 -11.27
CA TYR A 435 17.59 5.47 -11.63
C TYR A 435 18.91 6.18 -11.93
N ARG A 436 20.02 5.80 -11.27
CA ARG A 436 21.36 6.31 -11.64
C ARG A 436 21.72 6.06 -13.10
N ARG A 437 21.36 4.88 -13.63
CA ARG A 437 21.57 4.57 -15.05
C ARG A 437 20.73 5.40 -16.01
N LEU A 438 19.65 6.03 -15.52
CA LEU A 438 18.81 6.96 -16.26
C LEU A 438 19.22 8.43 -16.08
N GLY A 439 20.34 8.69 -15.38
CA GLY A 439 20.87 10.03 -15.13
C GLY A 439 20.29 10.73 -13.90
N TYR A 440 19.67 9.99 -12.97
CA TYR A 440 19.23 10.54 -11.69
C TYR A 440 20.33 10.48 -10.64
N GLU A 441 20.35 11.47 -9.75
CA GLU A 441 21.27 11.56 -8.62
C GLU A 441 20.51 11.52 -7.29
N LEU A 442 21.19 11.13 -6.22
CA LEU A 442 20.59 11.09 -4.88
C LEU A 442 20.48 12.52 -4.34
N ASP A 443 19.25 12.95 -4.04
CA ASP A 443 18.88 14.29 -3.53
C ASP A 443 18.01 14.11 -2.28
N GLY A 444 18.66 14.13 -1.11
CA GLY A 444 18.02 13.77 0.15
C GLY A 444 17.51 12.31 0.13
N PRO A 445 16.22 12.06 0.41
CA PRO A 445 15.64 10.73 0.32
C PRO A 445 15.24 10.32 -1.11
N TYR A 446 15.29 11.22 -2.09
CA TYR A 446 14.80 11.01 -3.46
C TYR A 446 15.93 10.75 -4.45
N MET A 447 15.57 10.17 -5.59
CA MET A 447 16.40 10.23 -6.79
C MET A 447 15.87 11.37 -7.66
N SER A 448 16.66 12.41 -7.92
CA SER A 448 16.24 13.61 -8.66
C SER A 448 17.03 13.78 -9.96
N LYS A 449 16.41 14.45 -10.94
CA LYS A 449 17.03 14.82 -12.22
C LYS A 449 16.53 16.21 -12.66
N SER A 450 17.46 17.03 -13.15
CA SER A 450 17.13 18.32 -13.79
C SER A 450 16.45 18.08 -15.14
N LEU A 451 15.40 18.85 -15.44
CA LEU A 451 14.69 18.83 -16.72
C LEU A 451 15.09 20.00 -17.64
N LEU A 452 15.97 20.88 -17.16
CA LEU A 452 16.57 21.99 -17.90
C LEU A 452 17.67 21.54 -18.87
#